data_AF-A0A3M1CXQ4-F1
#
_entry.id   AF-A0A3M1CXQ4-F1
#
_cell.length_a   1.000
_cell.length_b   1.000
_cell.length_c   1.000
_cell.angle_alpha   90.00
_cell.angle_beta   90.00
_cell.angle_gamma   90.00
#
_symmetry.space_group_name_H-M   'P 1'
#
loop_
_entity.id
_entity.type
_entity.pdbx_description
1 polymer ?
#
loop_
_entity_poly.entity_id
_entity_poly.type
_entity_poly.pdbx_seq_one_letter_code
_entity_poly.pdbx_strand_id
1 'polypeptide(L)'
;MMGALLLAALLSCTDVPDAAGDTGVDLGDDAPTLDLPDLSGVDMAAAYVEALSLARSLTVSTAWQGHVTSLSRARSGCPDIYVGAVEAADLDAGTTAVTWQDYCNLGVAAFGGWVSWDGSLQSDGEVDTPKGRTVDARRTLSGDGLVSTDAGTAFEFRGDASESVYLVEATDYQRFTWSSLVDATVTGADAFGDADAAGWRADMYQVAAGGDAPTLELRGNAWFFDARIADRFDSIDADLSFGADPSCSLEPHGWISLRDTDAFWYDLVFLPLTGDDGGDHGKCDGCGTLYVRGVETVEYGEVCPDFGDGWQRSRDDLPDLSTFVLTLREVLALEGS
;
A
#
# COMPACT_ATOMS: atom_id res chain seq x y z
N MET A 1 58.17 -32.60 44.13
CA MET A 1 58.82 -31.42 43.53
C MET A 1 57.81 -30.74 42.63
N MET A 2 57.55 -29.44 42.89
CA MET A 2 57.05 -28.36 42.01
C MET A 2 56.15 -28.75 40.82
N GLY A 3 54.91 -28.28 40.66
CA GLY A 3 54.25 -27.09 41.20
C GLY A 3 54.60 -25.83 40.39
N ALA A 4 53.81 -25.52 39.36
CA ALA A 4 53.69 -24.23 38.65
C ALA A 4 52.33 -24.27 37.90
N LEU A 5 51.21 -23.72 38.39
CA LEU A 5 50.84 -22.32 38.68
C LEU A 5 50.89 -21.43 37.42
N LEU A 6 49.76 -21.36 36.72
CA LEU A 6 49.47 -20.34 35.72
C LEU A 6 48.90 -19.12 36.46
N LEU A 7 49.64 -18.01 36.36
CA LEU A 7 49.37 -16.75 37.04
C LEU A 7 48.28 -15.97 36.28
N ALA A 8 47.20 -15.64 36.96
CA ALA A 8 46.22 -14.66 36.50
C ALA A 8 46.85 -13.26 36.53
N ALA A 9 46.94 -12.61 35.38
CA ALA A 9 47.37 -11.22 35.27
C ALA A 9 46.19 -10.30 35.60
N LEU A 10 46.09 -9.92 36.88
CA LEU A 10 45.37 -8.73 37.32
C LEU A 10 46.26 -7.52 37.00
N LEU A 11 45.99 -6.83 35.90
CA LEU A 11 46.55 -5.50 35.65
C LEU A 11 45.52 -4.46 36.08
N SER A 12 45.73 -4.03 37.33
CA SER A 12 45.41 -2.74 37.94
C SER A 12 45.12 -1.62 36.92
N CYS A 13 43.89 -1.08 36.97
CA CYS A 13 43.66 0.31 36.59
C CYS A 13 44.57 1.16 37.49
N THR A 14 45.50 1.85 36.88
CA THR A 14 46.31 2.88 37.56
C THR A 14 45.59 4.19 37.38
N ASP A 15 45.38 4.90 38.49
CA ASP A 15 44.79 6.22 38.55
C ASP A 15 45.54 7.16 37.59
N VAL A 16 44.86 7.60 36.54
CA VAL A 16 45.34 8.69 35.69
C VAL A 16 45.18 9.97 36.51
N PRO A 17 46.23 10.75 36.74
CA PRO A 17 46.17 11.95 37.55
C PRO A 17 45.27 12.99 36.88
N ASP A 18 44.35 13.56 37.68
CA ASP A 18 43.56 14.75 37.37
C ASP A 18 44.50 15.91 36.98
N ALA A 19 44.79 16.01 35.68
CA ALA A 19 45.22 17.24 35.08
C ALA A 19 43.94 17.98 34.68
N ALA A 20 43.52 18.91 35.54
CA ALA A 20 42.55 19.96 35.22
C ALA A 20 43.14 20.84 34.10
N GLY A 21 43.12 20.30 32.88
CA GLY A 21 43.28 21.01 31.64
C GLY A 21 41.98 20.81 30.89
N ASP A 22 41.25 21.90 30.73
CA ASP A 22 40.12 22.03 29.83
C ASP A 22 40.55 21.62 28.41
N THR A 23 40.49 20.32 28.12
CA THR A 23 40.46 19.81 26.75
C THR A 23 39.00 19.73 26.37
N GLY A 24 38.35 20.91 26.29
CA GLY A 24 37.14 21.06 25.52
C GLY A 24 37.41 20.47 24.15
N VAL A 25 36.80 19.32 23.88
CA VAL A 25 36.75 18.78 22.53
C VAL A 25 35.91 19.79 21.77
N ASP A 26 36.54 20.54 20.87
CA ASP A 26 35.84 21.38 19.91
C ASP A 26 35.03 20.44 19.01
N LEU A 27 33.73 20.31 19.32
CA LEU A 27 32.78 19.50 18.56
C LEU A 27 32.35 20.20 17.26
N GLY A 28 32.96 21.34 16.91
CA GLY A 28 32.49 22.24 15.86
C GLY A 28 31.41 23.19 16.38
N ASP A 29 30.92 24.04 15.48
CA ASP A 29 29.74 24.86 15.74
C ASP A 29 28.56 23.98 16.21
N ASP A 30 27.67 24.54 17.05
CA ASP A 30 26.42 23.88 17.41
C ASP A 30 25.77 23.30 16.16
N ALA A 31 25.28 22.05 16.24
CA ALA A 31 24.58 21.43 15.13
C ALA A 31 23.55 22.44 14.59
N PRO A 32 23.54 22.71 13.26
CA PRO A 32 22.68 23.73 12.70
C PRO A 32 21.27 23.48 13.21
N THR A 33 20.65 24.50 13.79
CA THR A 33 19.28 24.40 14.28
C THR A 33 18.44 23.94 13.10
N LEU A 34 17.83 22.77 13.21
CA LEU A 34 16.93 22.31 12.18
C LEU A 34 15.69 23.18 12.25
N ASP A 35 15.55 24.07 11.28
CA ASP A 35 14.34 24.85 11.10
C ASP A 35 13.22 23.88 10.77
N LEU A 36 12.41 23.59 11.79
CA LEU A 36 11.26 22.72 11.66
C LEU A 36 10.25 23.34 10.70
N PRO A 37 9.68 22.57 9.76
CA PRO A 37 8.69 23.08 8.82
C PRO A 37 7.48 23.66 9.54
N ASP A 38 6.97 24.78 9.02
CA ASP A 38 5.73 25.38 9.49
C ASP A 38 4.51 24.56 9.02
N LEU A 39 3.76 24.04 9.99
CA LEU A 39 2.52 23.30 9.80
C LEU A 39 1.28 24.10 10.20
N SER A 40 1.42 25.37 10.61
CA SER A 40 0.31 26.18 11.15
C SER A 40 -0.85 26.42 10.16
N GLY A 41 -0.62 26.22 8.86
CA GLY A 41 -1.63 26.29 7.81
C GLY A 41 -2.21 24.94 7.35
N VAL A 42 -1.79 23.82 7.95
CA VAL A 42 -2.19 22.47 7.53
C VAL A 42 -3.09 21.86 8.59
N ASP A 43 -4.29 21.43 8.18
CA ASP A 43 -5.11 20.57 9.00
C ASP A 43 -4.56 19.14 8.94
N MET A 44 -3.63 18.83 9.85
CA MET A 44 -2.98 17.52 9.89
C MET A 44 -3.99 16.38 10.11
N ALA A 45 -5.03 16.61 10.91
CA ALA A 45 -6.06 15.60 11.13
C ALA A 45 -6.77 15.24 9.82
N ALA A 46 -7.21 16.25 9.06
CA ALA A 46 -7.81 16.04 7.75
C ALA A 46 -6.83 15.40 6.75
N ALA A 47 -5.55 15.81 6.75
CA ALA A 47 -4.53 15.25 5.87
C ALA A 47 -4.31 13.75 6.12
N TYR A 48 -4.30 13.29 7.38
CA TYR A 48 -4.18 11.86 7.68
C TYR A 48 -5.43 11.06 7.31
N VAL A 49 -6.63 11.63 7.45
CA VAL A 49 -7.87 11.00 6.96
C VAL A 49 -7.84 10.83 5.44
N GLU A 50 -7.44 11.88 4.72
CA GLU A 50 -7.27 11.83 3.27
C GLU A 50 -6.20 10.80 2.85
N ALA A 51 -5.08 10.76 3.56
CA ALA A 51 -4.02 9.78 3.32
C ALA A 51 -4.50 8.34 3.50
N LEU A 52 -5.25 8.04 4.56
CA LEU A 52 -5.85 6.71 4.73
C LEU A 52 -6.79 6.37 3.57
N SER A 53 -7.64 7.32 3.15
CA SER A 53 -8.55 7.13 2.02
C SER A 53 -7.78 6.84 0.71
N LEU A 54 -6.73 7.60 0.44
CA LEU A 54 -5.88 7.39 -0.74
C LEU A 54 -5.14 6.06 -0.66
N ALA A 55 -4.54 5.71 0.47
CA ALA A 55 -3.86 4.45 0.66
C ALA A 55 -4.82 3.26 0.43
N ARG A 56 -6.07 3.33 0.93
CA ARG A 56 -7.11 2.32 0.68
C ARG A 56 -7.51 2.18 -0.79
N SER A 57 -7.30 3.21 -1.60
CA SER A 57 -7.58 3.19 -3.05
C SER A 57 -6.47 2.56 -3.89
N LEU A 58 -5.26 2.43 -3.33
CA LEU A 58 -4.10 1.80 -3.97
C LEU A 58 -4.27 0.28 -4.03
N THR A 59 -5.09 -0.17 -4.96
CA THR A 59 -5.48 -1.57 -5.12
C THR A 59 -5.28 -2.05 -6.55
N VAL A 60 -5.26 -3.37 -6.71
CA VAL A 60 -5.18 -4.01 -8.03
C VAL A 60 -6.34 -3.62 -8.94
N SER A 61 -7.50 -3.27 -8.39
CA SER A 61 -8.69 -2.86 -9.15
C SER A 61 -8.40 -1.72 -10.14
N THR A 62 -7.64 -0.71 -9.72
CA THR A 62 -7.30 0.44 -10.55
C THR A 62 -6.42 0.03 -11.74
N ALA A 63 -5.37 -0.75 -11.48
CA ALA A 63 -4.48 -1.26 -12.52
C ALA A 63 -5.21 -2.21 -13.48
N TRP A 64 -6.07 -3.09 -12.94
CA TRP A 64 -6.86 -4.04 -13.71
C TRP A 64 -7.85 -3.34 -14.64
N GLN A 65 -8.55 -2.32 -14.16
CA GLN A 65 -9.46 -1.52 -14.98
C GLN A 65 -8.72 -0.82 -16.12
N GLY A 66 -7.57 -0.21 -15.83
CA GLY A 66 -6.72 0.42 -16.85
C GLY A 66 -6.27 -0.58 -17.91
N HIS A 67 -5.83 -1.76 -17.48
CA HIS A 67 -5.47 -2.85 -18.37
C HIS A 67 -6.62 -3.28 -19.30
N VAL A 68 -7.79 -3.61 -18.74
CA VAL A 68 -8.98 -4.02 -19.51
C VAL A 68 -9.40 -2.93 -20.50
N THR A 69 -9.43 -1.67 -20.04
CA THR A 69 -9.83 -0.53 -20.86
C THR A 69 -8.84 -0.30 -21.99
N SER A 70 -7.53 -0.44 -21.75
CA SER A 70 -6.48 -0.33 -22.75
C SER A 70 -6.61 -1.41 -23.84
N LEU A 71 -6.96 -2.64 -23.46
CA LEU A 71 -7.15 -3.76 -24.38
C LEU A 71 -8.35 -3.60 -25.32
N SER A 72 -9.33 -2.76 -25.01
CA SER A 72 -10.42 -2.43 -25.94
C SER A 72 -9.94 -1.76 -27.24
N ARG A 73 -8.70 -1.23 -27.25
CA ARG A 73 -8.03 -0.64 -28.41
C ARG A 73 -7.28 -1.66 -29.26
N ALA A 74 -7.12 -2.90 -28.77
CA ALA A 74 -6.46 -3.96 -29.50
C ALA A 74 -7.17 -4.21 -30.84
N ARG A 75 -6.40 -4.54 -31.87
CA ARG A 75 -6.90 -4.93 -33.19
C ARG A 75 -6.10 -6.13 -33.68
N SER A 76 -6.61 -6.81 -34.70
CA SER A 76 -5.95 -7.98 -35.26
C SER A 76 -4.45 -7.73 -35.53
N GLY A 77 -3.60 -8.46 -34.81
CA GLY A 77 -2.13 -8.38 -34.90
C GLY A 77 -1.49 -7.22 -34.12
N CYS A 78 -2.19 -6.61 -33.15
CA CYS A 78 -1.61 -5.63 -32.24
C CYS A 78 -2.50 -5.38 -30.98
N PRO A 79 -2.05 -5.72 -29.77
CA PRO A 79 -0.84 -6.51 -29.48
C PRO A 79 -1.05 -8.01 -29.75
N ASP A 80 0.04 -8.75 -29.92
CA ASP A 80 -0.03 -10.22 -29.88
C ASP A 80 -0.42 -10.71 -28.48
N ILE A 81 -1.35 -11.68 -28.41
CA ILE A 81 -1.87 -12.26 -27.16
C ILE A 81 -1.55 -13.76 -27.10
N TYR A 82 -1.06 -14.19 -25.94
CA TYR A 82 -0.56 -15.53 -25.65
C TYR A 82 -1.25 -16.13 -24.43
N VAL A 83 -1.36 -17.45 -24.38
CA VAL A 83 -1.71 -18.19 -23.16
C VAL A 83 -0.42 -18.67 -22.50
N GLY A 84 -0.27 -18.39 -21.21
CA GLY A 84 0.91 -18.65 -20.39
C GLY A 84 1.86 -17.46 -20.28
N ALA A 85 3.00 -17.70 -19.63
CA ALA A 85 4.15 -16.82 -19.66
C ALA A 85 4.76 -16.76 -21.07
N VAL A 86 5.15 -15.58 -21.53
CA VAL A 86 6.05 -15.52 -22.69
C VAL A 86 7.46 -15.86 -22.21
N GLU A 87 8.17 -16.74 -22.92
CA GLU A 87 9.52 -17.23 -22.54
C GLU A 87 10.53 -16.09 -22.28
N ALA A 88 10.30 -14.90 -22.85
CA ALA A 88 11.15 -13.73 -22.70
C ALA A 88 10.87 -12.89 -21.43
N ALA A 89 9.77 -13.15 -20.72
CA ALA A 89 9.33 -12.34 -19.58
C ALA A 89 9.73 -12.94 -18.21
N ASP A 90 10.38 -14.10 -18.17
CA ASP A 90 10.80 -14.82 -16.94
C ASP A 90 9.69 -14.86 -15.87
N LEU A 91 8.44 -15.07 -16.31
CA LEU A 91 7.29 -15.05 -15.44
C LEU A 91 7.09 -16.46 -14.85
N ASP A 92 6.95 -16.53 -13.53
CA ASP A 92 6.29 -17.64 -12.83
C ASP A 92 4.75 -17.62 -13.10
N ALA A 93 4.33 -17.21 -14.30
CA ALA A 93 2.93 -17.19 -14.66
C ALA A 93 2.47 -18.63 -14.88
N GLY A 94 1.47 -19.04 -14.11
CA GLY A 94 0.85 -20.36 -14.23
C GLY A 94 0.41 -20.64 -15.67
N THR A 95 0.15 -21.91 -15.98
CA THR A 95 -0.29 -22.34 -17.32
C THR A 95 -1.66 -21.77 -17.73
N THR A 96 -2.34 -21.05 -16.83
CA THR A 96 -3.64 -20.41 -17.02
C THR A 96 -3.56 -18.91 -17.28
N ALA A 97 -2.39 -18.27 -17.07
CA ALA A 97 -2.22 -16.85 -17.32
C ALA A 97 -2.43 -16.51 -18.80
N VAL A 98 -2.77 -15.26 -19.08
CA VAL A 98 -2.82 -14.70 -20.44
C VAL A 98 -1.89 -13.50 -20.46
N THR A 99 -1.16 -13.33 -21.55
CA THR A 99 -0.18 -12.26 -21.69
C THR A 99 -0.35 -11.60 -23.03
N TRP A 100 -0.40 -10.26 -23.08
CA TRP A 100 -0.13 -9.55 -24.31
C TRP A 100 1.32 -9.06 -24.31
N GLN A 101 1.98 -9.11 -25.46
CA GLN A 101 3.33 -8.59 -25.65
C GLN A 101 3.50 -8.09 -27.08
N ASP A 102 3.88 -6.83 -27.25
CA ASP A 102 4.22 -6.29 -28.56
C ASP A 102 4.94 -4.93 -28.48
N TYR A 103 5.44 -4.47 -29.62
CA TYR A 103 5.88 -3.09 -29.88
C TYR A 103 5.23 -2.60 -31.18
N CYS A 104 3.90 -2.59 -31.20
CA CYS A 104 3.09 -2.35 -32.39
C CYS A 104 2.36 -1.00 -32.32
N ASN A 105 1.94 -0.50 -33.48
CA ASN A 105 1.26 0.79 -33.61
C ASN A 105 0.10 0.69 -34.62
N LEU A 106 -1.10 1.07 -34.19
CA LEU A 106 -2.35 1.06 -34.95
C LEU A 106 -2.72 2.43 -35.53
N GLY A 107 -1.82 3.41 -35.43
CA GLY A 107 -2.06 4.83 -35.73
C GLY A 107 -2.80 5.56 -34.60
N VAL A 108 -3.86 4.96 -34.06
CA VAL A 108 -4.68 5.55 -32.96
C VAL A 108 -4.25 5.11 -31.56
N ALA A 109 -3.50 4.01 -31.48
CA ALA A 109 -2.94 3.47 -30.25
C ALA A 109 -1.64 2.76 -30.56
N ALA A 110 -0.67 2.82 -29.64
CA ALA A 110 0.55 2.04 -29.71
C ALA A 110 0.73 1.26 -28.41
N PHE A 111 1.00 -0.04 -28.56
CA PHE A 111 1.29 -0.96 -27.47
C PHE A 111 2.80 -1.19 -27.44
N GLY A 112 3.39 -1.10 -26.26
CA GLY A 112 4.80 -1.36 -26.01
C GLY A 112 4.98 -2.20 -24.75
N GLY A 113 5.87 -3.18 -24.81
CA GLY A 113 6.20 -4.03 -23.68
C GLY A 113 5.25 -5.21 -23.54
N TRP A 114 4.86 -5.54 -22.32
CA TRP A 114 4.00 -6.69 -22.02
C TRP A 114 3.22 -6.49 -20.73
N VAL A 115 2.05 -7.14 -20.65
CA VAL A 115 1.30 -7.31 -19.40
C VAL A 115 0.70 -8.71 -19.39
N SER A 116 0.93 -9.42 -18.29
CA SER A 116 0.41 -10.73 -17.98
C SER A 116 -0.62 -10.66 -16.87
N TRP A 117 -1.71 -11.41 -16.99
CA TRP A 117 -2.74 -11.49 -15.99
C TRP A 117 -3.20 -12.94 -15.78
N ASP A 118 -3.57 -13.26 -14.55
CA ASP A 118 -4.23 -14.51 -14.21
C ASP A 118 -5.42 -14.20 -13.29
N GLY A 119 -6.49 -14.98 -13.41
CA GLY A 119 -7.76 -14.71 -12.77
C GLY A 119 -8.53 -15.99 -12.52
N SER A 120 -9.02 -16.15 -11.29
CA SER A 120 -9.82 -17.29 -10.89
C SER A 120 -11.00 -16.85 -10.02
N LEU A 121 -12.12 -17.53 -10.22
CA LEU A 121 -13.33 -17.37 -9.43
C LEU A 121 -13.96 -18.75 -9.24
N GLN A 122 -14.01 -19.20 -7.99
CA GLN A 122 -14.68 -20.41 -7.60
C GLN A 122 -15.83 -20.08 -6.66
N SER A 123 -17.02 -20.60 -6.96
CA SER A 123 -18.19 -20.50 -6.11
C SER A 123 -18.73 -21.91 -5.81
N ASP A 124 -19.04 -22.18 -4.55
CA ASP A 124 -19.66 -23.44 -4.10
C ASP A 124 -20.83 -23.16 -3.15
N GLY A 125 -21.87 -24.00 -3.19
CA GLY A 125 -23.07 -23.86 -2.39
C GLY A 125 -24.10 -22.85 -2.91
N GLU A 126 -25.11 -22.57 -2.07
CA GLU A 126 -26.27 -21.74 -2.38
C GLU A 126 -26.58 -20.83 -1.19
N VAL A 127 -26.82 -19.54 -1.45
CA VAL A 127 -27.07 -18.50 -0.44
C VAL A 127 -28.29 -18.82 0.43
N ASP A 128 -29.30 -19.46 -0.16
CA ASP A 128 -30.57 -19.77 0.50
C ASP A 128 -30.53 -21.05 1.35
N THR A 129 -29.34 -21.63 1.55
CA THR A 129 -29.16 -22.83 2.38
C THR A 129 -28.50 -22.49 3.71
N PRO A 130 -28.72 -23.29 4.78
CA PRO A 130 -28.02 -23.09 6.05
C PRO A 130 -26.48 -23.21 5.96
N LYS A 131 -25.97 -23.86 4.91
CA LYS A 131 -24.53 -23.95 4.64
C LYS A 131 -23.97 -22.68 3.99
N GLY A 132 -24.83 -21.88 3.35
CA GLY A 132 -24.44 -20.71 2.58
C GLY A 132 -23.71 -21.05 1.27
N ARG A 133 -23.28 -19.98 0.61
CA ARG A 133 -22.39 -19.96 -0.55
C ARG A 133 -21.00 -19.50 -0.09
N THR A 134 -19.97 -20.20 -0.54
CA THR A 134 -18.58 -19.78 -0.42
C THR A 134 -18.06 -19.33 -1.77
N VAL A 135 -17.33 -18.22 -1.81
CA VAL A 135 -16.64 -17.72 -3.00
C VAL A 135 -15.15 -17.49 -2.67
N ASP A 136 -14.26 -18.02 -3.52
CA ASP A 136 -12.83 -17.71 -3.54
C ASP A 136 -12.52 -17.09 -4.91
N ALA A 137 -12.04 -15.85 -4.91
CA ALA A 137 -11.68 -15.12 -6.11
C ALA A 137 -10.26 -14.57 -5.97
N ARG A 138 -9.44 -14.70 -7.02
CA ARG A 138 -8.07 -14.21 -7.05
C ARG A 138 -7.70 -13.68 -8.41
N ARG A 139 -6.96 -12.58 -8.44
CA ARG A 139 -6.36 -12.05 -9.67
C ARG A 139 -4.95 -11.58 -9.44
N THR A 140 -4.13 -11.69 -10.47
CA THR A 140 -2.76 -11.17 -10.51
C THR A 140 -2.54 -10.40 -11.80
N LEU A 141 -1.75 -9.34 -11.72
CA LEU A 141 -1.31 -8.54 -12.85
C LEU A 141 0.20 -8.32 -12.70
N SER A 142 0.96 -8.61 -13.75
CA SER A 142 2.41 -8.41 -13.80
C SER A 142 2.76 -7.81 -15.15
N GLY A 143 3.71 -6.87 -15.22
CA GLY A 143 3.98 -6.19 -16.48
C GLY A 143 5.08 -5.14 -16.45
N ASP A 144 5.50 -4.78 -17.67
CA ASP A 144 6.21 -3.55 -18.00
C ASP A 144 5.61 -3.06 -19.32
N GLY A 145 4.34 -2.64 -19.24
CA GLY A 145 3.48 -2.39 -20.38
C GLY A 145 3.08 -0.92 -20.48
N LEU A 146 3.11 -0.40 -21.70
CA LEU A 146 2.71 0.95 -22.05
C LEU A 146 1.74 0.92 -23.22
N VAL A 147 0.60 1.60 -23.06
CA VAL A 147 -0.36 1.89 -24.12
C VAL A 147 -0.45 3.40 -24.26
N SER A 148 -0.10 3.90 -25.44
CA SER A 148 -0.11 5.33 -25.76
C SER A 148 -1.10 5.64 -26.87
N THR A 149 -1.61 6.86 -26.87
CA THR A 149 -2.50 7.42 -27.89
C THR A 149 -2.00 8.81 -28.28
N ASP A 150 -2.64 9.46 -29.25
CA ASP A 150 -2.34 10.85 -29.61
C ASP A 150 -2.51 11.85 -28.44
N ALA A 151 -3.33 11.49 -27.44
CA ALA A 151 -3.54 12.30 -26.24
C ALA A 151 -2.45 12.11 -25.16
N GLY A 152 -1.54 11.15 -25.33
CA GLY A 152 -0.52 10.79 -24.35
C GLY A 152 -0.65 9.34 -23.86
N THR A 153 -0.15 9.07 -22.66
CA THR A 153 -0.23 7.75 -22.02
C THR A 153 -1.68 7.41 -21.69
N ALA A 154 -2.23 6.39 -22.35
CA ALA A 154 -3.56 5.88 -22.03
C ALA A 154 -3.52 4.95 -20.81
N PHE A 155 -2.50 4.08 -20.76
CA PHE A 155 -2.25 3.18 -19.64
C PHE A 155 -0.77 2.84 -19.56
N GLU A 156 -0.20 2.88 -18.36
CA GLU A 156 1.12 2.34 -18.07
C GLU A 156 1.02 1.50 -16.80
N PHE A 157 1.58 0.29 -16.85
CA PHE A 157 1.69 -0.58 -15.69
C PHE A 157 3.07 -1.20 -15.66
N ARG A 158 3.76 -1.01 -14.52
CA ARG A 158 5.08 -1.59 -14.30
C ARG A 158 5.19 -2.16 -12.90
N GLY A 159 5.42 -3.46 -12.79
CA GLY A 159 5.56 -4.18 -11.51
C GLY A 159 4.57 -5.32 -11.40
N ASP A 160 4.16 -5.61 -10.16
CA ASP A 160 3.36 -6.76 -9.78
C ASP A 160 2.21 -6.34 -8.85
N ALA A 161 1.06 -6.96 -9.05
CA ALA A 161 -0.14 -6.68 -8.25
C ALA A 161 -0.95 -7.98 -8.09
N SER A 162 -1.44 -8.25 -6.89
CA SER A 162 -2.31 -9.40 -6.62
C SER A 162 -3.43 -9.05 -5.65
N GLU A 163 -4.60 -9.64 -5.87
CA GLU A 163 -5.76 -9.42 -5.04
C GLU A 163 -6.50 -10.73 -4.81
N SER A 164 -7.04 -10.90 -3.61
CA SER A 164 -7.86 -12.07 -3.27
C SER A 164 -9.08 -11.68 -2.43
N VAL A 165 -10.18 -12.39 -2.66
CA VAL A 165 -11.41 -12.32 -1.87
C VAL A 165 -11.82 -13.73 -1.49
N TYR A 166 -12.04 -13.94 -0.19
CA TYR A 166 -12.77 -15.06 0.35
C TYR A 166 -14.07 -14.54 0.96
N LEU A 167 -15.21 -15.11 0.56
CA LEU A 167 -16.53 -14.64 0.94
C LEU A 167 -17.42 -15.82 1.33
N VAL A 168 -18.10 -15.69 2.46
CA VAL A 168 -19.12 -16.64 2.91
C VAL A 168 -20.42 -15.88 3.10
N GLU A 169 -21.47 -16.28 2.39
CA GLU A 169 -22.78 -15.64 2.40
C GLU A 169 -23.89 -16.68 2.61
N ALA A 170 -24.75 -16.47 3.59
CA ALA A 170 -26.00 -17.20 3.77
C ALA A 170 -27.14 -16.20 4.04
N THR A 171 -28.38 -16.68 4.14
CA THR A 171 -29.58 -15.84 4.37
C THR A 171 -29.42 -14.82 5.51
N ASP A 172 -28.75 -15.21 6.60
CA ASP A 172 -28.68 -14.40 7.83
C ASP A 172 -27.27 -13.97 8.23
N TYR A 173 -26.23 -14.33 7.46
CA TYR A 173 -24.87 -13.93 7.80
C TYR A 173 -23.98 -13.78 6.57
N GLN A 174 -23.03 -12.89 6.71
CA GLN A 174 -22.04 -12.60 5.68
C GLN A 174 -20.69 -12.35 6.35
N ARG A 175 -19.64 -12.97 5.82
CA ARG A 175 -18.26 -12.77 6.26
C ARG A 175 -17.34 -12.72 5.06
N PHE A 176 -16.32 -11.90 5.12
CA PHE A 176 -15.31 -11.85 4.08
C PHE A 176 -13.91 -11.63 4.63
N THR A 177 -12.94 -12.03 3.83
CA THR A 177 -11.55 -11.61 3.92
C THR A 177 -11.15 -11.14 2.54
N TRP A 178 -10.54 -9.96 2.46
CA TRP A 178 -10.01 -9.37 1.25
C TRP A 178 -8.56 -9.01 1.49
N SER A 179 -7.72 -9.21 0.47
CA SER A 179 -6.35 -8.71 0.48
C SER A 179 -5.98 -8.15 -0.88
N SER A 180 -5.15 -7.10 -0.88
CA SER A 180 -4.53 -6.51 -2.05
C SER A 180 -3.07 -6.26 -1.76
N LEU A 181 -2.20 -6.69 -2.66
CA LEU A 181 -0.78 -6.40 -2.68
C LEU A 181 -0.47 -5.70 -4.00
N VAL A 182 0.21 -4.56 -3.93
CA VAL A 182 0.62 -3.78 -5.09
C VAL A 182 2.08 -3.40 -4.89
N ASP A 183 2.97 -3.88 -5.75
CA ASP A 183 4.33 -3.37 -5.93
C ASP A 183 4.45 -2.91 -7.39
N ALA A 184 3.90 -1.73 -7.69
CA ALA A 184 3.75 -1.29 -9.06
C ALA A 184 3.74 0.23 -9.22
N THR A 185 3.98 0.66 -10.45
CA THR A 185 3.70 2.00 -10.97
C THR A 185 2.51 1.93 -11.92
N VAL A 186 1.56 2.85 -11.75
CA VAL A 186 0.36 2.95 -12.59
C VAL A 186 0.16 4.40 -13.03
N THR A 187 0.04 4.61 -14.34
CA THR A 187 -0.30 5.93 -14.92
C THR A 187 -1.34 5.79 -16.04
N GLY A 188 -1.92 6.92 -16.45
CA GLY A 188 -2.75 7.01 -17.65
C GLY A 188 -4.26 7.01 -17.38
N ALA A 189 -4.97 7.69 -18.27
CA ALA A 189 -6.39 8.00 -18.14
C ALA A 189 -7.29 6.75 -18.03
N ASP A 190 -6.89 5.62 -18.61
CA ASP A 190 -7.68 4.40 -18.59
C ASP A 190 -7.77 3.79 -17.18
N ALA A 191 -6.74 3.98 -16.35
CA ALA A 191 -6.71 3.48 -14.98
C ALA A 191 -7.54 4.37 -14.03
N PHE A 192 -7.50 5.69 -14.21
CA PHE A 192 -8.07 6.66 -13.28
C PHE A 192 -9.41 7.27 -13.75
N GLY A 193 -9.79 7.08 -15.01
CA GLY A 193 -10.95 7.74 -15.62
C GLY A 193 -10.78 9.25 -15.82
N ASP A 194 -9.57 9.77 -15.57
CA ASP A 194 -9.21 11.18 -15.64
C ASP A 194 -7.89 11.33 -16.41
N ALA A 195 -7.90 12.16 -17.46
CA ALA A 195 -6.73 12.39 -18.29
C ALA A 195 -5.63 13.20 -17.58
N ASP A 196 -5.99 13.93 -16.51
CA ASP A 196 -5.07 14.74 -15.73
C ASP A 196 -4.50 13.98 -14.51
N ALA A 197 -4.89 12.70 -14.31
CA ALA A 197 -4.33 11.87 -13.26
C ALA A 197 -2.88 11.47 -13.59
N ALA A 198 -1.90 12.05 -12.88
CA ALA A 198 -0.49 11.73 -13.09
C ALA A 198 -0.14 10.28 -12.71
N GLY A 199 -0.85 9.70 -11.74
CA GLY A 199 -0.66 8.32 -11.29
C GLY A 199 0.14 8.19 -10.00
N TRP A 200 0.60 6.98 -9.71
CA TRP A 200 1.30 6.63 -8.48
C TRP A 200 2.29 5.48 -8.67
N ARG A 201 3.24 5.39 -7.74
CA ARG A 201 4.07 4.21 -7.47
C ARG A 201 3.83 3.76 -6.03
N ALA A 202 3.56 2.48 -5.81
CA ALA A 202 3.27 1.96 -4.49
C ALA A 202 3.91 0.57 -4.28
N ASP A 203 4.32 0.32 -3.04
CA ASP A 203 4.54 -0.99 -2.43
C ASP A 203 3.59 -1.05 -1.24
N MET A 204 2.35 -1.52 -1.45
CA MET A 204 1.25 -1.41 -0.50
C MET A 204 0.55 -2.76 -0.33
N TYR A 205 0.49 -3.20 0.92
CA TYR A 205 -0.25 -4.37 1.38
C TYR A 205 -1.46 -3.93 2.17
N GLN A 206 -2.62 -4.50 1.82
CA GLN A 206 -3.86 -4.28 2.53
C GLN A 206 -4.55 -5.60 2.81
N VAL A 207 -5.08 -5.76 4.02
CA VAL A 207 -5.99 -6.86 4.38
C VAL A 207 -7.17 -6.28 5.12
N ALA A 208 -8.36 -6.73 4.75
CA ALA A 208 -9.57 -6.41 5.50
C ALA A 208 -10.38 -7.67 5.75
N ALA A 209 -10.99 -7.75 6.92
CA ALA A 209 -12.04 -8.72 7.21
C ALA A 209 -13.31 -7.98 7.61
N GLY A 210 -14.46 -8.61 7.37
CA GLY A 210 -15.75 -8.06 7.77
C GLY A 210 -16.80 -9.15 8.01
N GLY A 211 -17.96 -8.71 8.49
CA GLY A 211 -19.03 -9.57 8.99
C GLY A 211 -19.19 -9.42 10.50
N ASP A 212 -18.56 -10.30 11.27
CA ASP A 212 -18.70 -10.31 12.74
C ASP A 212 -17.87 -9.21 13.43
N ALA A 213 -16.64 -9.01 12.98
CA ALA A 213 -15.69 -8.06 13.54
C ALA A 213 -14.87 -7.47 12.38
N PRO A 214 -15.07 -6.19 12.01
CA PRO A 214 -14.31 -5.56 10.95
C PRO A 214 -12.86 -5.36 11.39
N THR A 215 -11.92 -5.69 10.51
CA THR A 215 -10.50 -5.39 10.69
C THR A 215 -9.95 -4.78 9.41
N LEU A 216 -8.91 -3.96 9.57
CA LEU A 216 -8.12 -3.43 8.48
C LEU A 216 -6.66 -3.48 8.90
N GLU A 217 -5.79 -3.95 8.01
CA GLU A 217 -4.34 -3.85 8.09
C GLU A 217 -3.86 -3.17 6.81
N LEU A 218 -3.02 -2.16 6.95
CA LEU A 218 -2.45 -1.40 5.85
C LEU A 218 -0.97 -1.20 6.11
N ARG A 219 -0.13 -1.71 5.22
CA ARG A 219 1.34 -1.68 5.36
C ARG A 219 2.02 -1.32 4.06
N GLY A 220 3.02 -0.47 4.14
CA GLY A 220 3.88 -0.12 3.02
C GLY A 220 3.81 1.36 2.66
N ASN A 221 4.23 1.70 1.45
CA ASN A 221 4.47 3.06 1.03
C ASN A 221 3.89 3.37 -0.36
N ALA A 222 3.61 4.64 -0.58
CA ALA A 222 3.14 5.16 -1.86
C ALA A 222 3.77 6.52 -2.15
N TRP A 223 4.03 6.77 -3.42
CA TRP A 223 4.42 8.06 -3.96
C TRP A 223 3.47 8.44 -5.09
N PHE A 224 2.86 9.61 -4.97
CA PHE A 224 1.97 10.21 -5.95
C PHE A 224 2.76 11.19 -6.81
N PHE A 225 2.52 11.18 -8.11
CA PHE A 225 3.27 12.05 -9.03
C PHE A 225 2.82 13.52 -8.96
N ASP A 226 1.68 13.78 -8.31
CA ASP A 226 1.25 15.11 -7.87
C ASP A 226 1.12 15.12 -6.34
N ALA A 227 1.26 16.31 -5.73
CA ALA A 227 0.90 16.49 -4.31
C ALA A 227 -0.62 16.34 -4.17
N ARG A 228 -1.07 15.18 -3.70
CA ARG A 228 -2.50 14.81 -3.65
C ARG A 228 -3.14 15.07 -2.29
N ILE A 229 -2.35 15.03 -1.21
CA ILE A 229 -2.89 15.09 0.16
C ILE A 229 -2.74 16.51 0.67
N ALA A 230 -3.86 17.14 1.02
CA ALA A 230 -3.93 18.52 1.48
C ALA A 230 -3.16 19.52 0.59
N ASP A 231 -3.06 19.24 -0.72
CA ASP A 231 -2.25 19.97 -1.71
C ASP A 231 -0.77 20.20 -1.28
N ARG A 232 -0.23 19.34 -0.40
CA ARG A 232 1.10 19.51 0.20
C ARG A 232 1.93 18.24 0.21
N PHE A 233 1.32 17.09 0.49
CA PHE A 233 2.04 15.83 0.67
C PHE A 233 1.93 14.95 -0.59
N ASP A 234 3.03 14.31 -0.93
CA ASP A 234 3.19 13.50 -2.14
C ASP A 234 3.45 12.02 -1.85
N SER A 235 3.66 11.65 -0.59
CA SER A 235 3.98 10.27 -0.22
C SER A 235 3.31 9.86 1.08
N ILE A 236 3.01 8.57 1.17
CA ILE A 236 2.50 7.88 2.36
C ILE A 236 3.48 6.76 2.70
N ASP A 237 3.70 6.54 3.98
CA ASP A 237 4.39 5.37 4.52
C ASP A 237 3.62 4.94 5.78
N ALA A 238 3.21 3.68 5.89
CA ALA A 238 2.28 3.27 6.93
C ALA A 238 2.51 1.83 7.39
N ASP A 239 2.25 1.60 8.67
CA ASP A 239 2.01 0.29 9.28
C ASP A 239 0.88 0.48 10.28
N LEU A 240 -0.35 0.34 9.79
CA LEU A 240 -1.57 0.72 10.49
C LEU A 240 -2.51 -0.48 10.58
N SER A 241 -3.13 -0.67 11.74
CA SER A 241 -4.15 -1.70 11.93
C SER A 241 -5.33 -1.22 12.77
N PHE A 242 -6.53 -1.72 12.45
CA PHE A 242 -7.78 -1.43 13.13
C PHE A 242 -8.50 -2.72 13.52
N GLY A 243 -9.34 -2.66 14.55
CA GLY A 243 -10.15 -3.81 15.00
C GLY A 243 -9.36 -4.89 15.73
N ALA A 244 -8.13 -4.60 16.17
CA ALA A 244 -7.31 -5.53 16.95
C ALA A 244 -7.84 -5.72 18.38
N ASP A 245 -8.43 -4.67 18.97
CA ASP A 245 -9.05 -4.69 20.30
C ASP A 245 -10.58 -4.56 20.19
N PRO A 246 -11.37 -5.56 20.64
CA PRO A 246 -12.83 -5.48 20.67
C PRO A 246 -13.41 -4.36 21.57
N SER A 247 -12.63 -3.85 22.54
CA SER A 247 -13.05 -2.78 23.44
C SER A 247 -12.84 -1.38 22.85
N CYS A 248 -11.95 -1.26 21.85
CA CYS A 248 -11.64 -0.03 21.12
C CYS A 248 -11.45 -0.32 19.62
N SER A 249 -12.43 -0.95 18.96
CA SER A 249 -12.27 -1.42 17.57
C SER A 249 -12.04 -0.31 16.54
N LEU A 250 -12.42 0.92 16.87
CA LEU A 250 -12.19 2.13 16.08
C LEU A 250 -10.77 2.70 16.25
N GLU A 251 -10.01 2.21 17.23
CA GLU A 251 -8.70 2.75 17.56
C GLU A 251 -7.63 2.21 16.59
N PRO A 252 -6.92 3.09 15.88
CA PRO A 252 -5.77 2.70 15.08
C PRO A 252 -4.61 2.26 15.96
N HIS A 253 -3.86 1.26 15.50
CA HIS A 253 -2.58 0.87 16.06
C HIS A 253 -1.48 0.99 15.02
N GLY A 254 -0.29 1.41 15.46
CA GLY A 254 0.89 1.54 14.61
C GLY A 254 1.12 3.00 14.22
N TRP A 255 1.39 3.26 12.95
CA TRP A 255 1.74 4.61 12.49
C TRP A 255 1.38 4.84 11.03
N ILE A 256 1.21 6.11 10.69
CA ILE A 256 1.08 6.59 9.32
C ILE A 256 1.91 7.87 9.17
N SER A 257 2.62 7.97 8.06
CA SER A 257 3.56 9.05 7.79
C SER A 257 3.25 9.71 6.47
N LEU A 258 3.39 11.03 6.43
CA LEU A 258 3.24 11.83 5.23
C LEU A 258 4.57 12.48 4.89
N ARG A 259 4.89 12.56 3.60
CA ARG A 259 6.06 13.29 3.12
C ARG A 259 5.63 14.53 2.36
N ASP A 260 6.22 15.68 2.68
CA ASP A 260 6.03 16.88 1.87
C ASP A 260 7.01 16.98 0.70
N THR A 261 6.75 17.94 -0.18
CA THR A 261 7.57 18.20 -1.37
C THR A 261 9.01 18.67 -1.06
N ASP A 262 9.27 19.14 0.17
CA ASP A 262 10.60 19.49 0.66
C ASP A 262 11.34 18.29 1.29
N ALA A 263 10.74 17.10 1.20
CA ALA A 263 11.23 15.82 1.69
C ALA A 263 11.27 15.64 3.21
N PHE A 264 10.49 16.42 3.97
CA PHE A 264 10.26 16.15 5.39
C PHE A 264 9.18 15.08 5.56
N TRP A 265 9.40 14.17 6.51
CA TRP A 265 8.45 13.14 6.91
C TRP A 265 7.81 13.48 8.25
N TYR A 266 6.49 13.39 8.30
CA TYR A 266 5.67 13.66 9.47
C TYR A 266 5.01 12.36 9.89
N ASP A 267 5.44 11.81 11.01
CA ASP A 267 5.04 10.49 11.50
C ASP A 267 3.95 10.69 12.58
N LEU A 268 2.74 10.22 12.31
CA LEU A 268 1.68 10.13 13.32
C LEU A 268 1.69 8.73 13.92
N VAL A 269 2.08 8.65 15.19
CA VAL A 269 2.27 7.40 15.91
C VAL A 269 1.12 7.20 16.90
N PHE A 270 0.44 6.06 16.78
CA PHE A 270 -0.58 5.60 17.72
C PHE A 270 0.08 4.64 18.71
N LEU A 271 -0.02 4.94 20.01
CA LEU A 271 0.66 4.17 21.06
C LEU A 271 0.17 2.71 21.08
N PRO A 272 1.06 1.73 21.35
CA PRO A 272 0.64 0.36 21.58
C PRO A 272 -0.10 0.24 22.92
N LEU A 273 -1.18 -0.55 22.96
CA LEU A 273 -1.99 -0.87 24.17
C LEU A 273 -1.23 -1.57 25.31
N THR A 274 0.09 -1.80 25.18
CA THR A 274 0.87 -2.63 26.12
C THR A 274 1.80 -1.85 27.04
N GLY A 275 1.75 -0.51 27.03
CA GLY A 275 2.42 0.35 28.01
C GLY A 275 1.53 0.57 29.25
N ASP A 276 2.00 0.11 30.42
CA ASP A 276 1.40 0.33 31.74
C ASP A 276 1.65 1.79 32.19
N ASP A 277 1.16 2.75 31.40
CA ASP A 277 1.52 4.16 31.53
C ASP A 277 0.61 4.88 32.56
N GLY A 278 -0.25 4.15 33.25
CA GLY A 278 -1.14 4.68 34.30
C GLY A 278 -2.15 5.72 33.80
N GLY A 279 -2.25 5.92 32.48
CA GLY A 279 -3.24 6.76 31.82
C GLY A 279 -4.61 6.10 31.80
N ASP A 280 -5.66 6.93 31.74
CA ASP A 280 -7.04 6.46 31.62
C ASP A 280 -7.23 5.86 30.21
N HIS A 281 -6.91 4.58 30.04
CA HIS A 281 -7.11 3.76 28.84
C HIS A 281 -8.60 3.62 28.42
N GLY A 282 -9.50 4.40 29.02
CA GLY A 282 -10.94 4.43 28.74
C GLY A 282 -11.36 5.42 27.64
N LYS A 283 -10.41 6.03 26.92
CA LYS A 283 -10.70 6.96 25.83
C LYS A 283 -10.16 6.40 24.53
N CYS A 284 -10.93 5.53 23.88
CA CYS A 284 -10.70 5.18 22.47
C CYS A 284 -10.94 6.44 21.61
N ASP A 285 -10.07 7.45 21.73
CA ASP A 285 -10.22 8.77 21.12
C ASP A 285 -9.58 8.86 19.74
N GLY A 286 -8.81 7.83 19.36
CA GLY A 286 -8.19 7.71 18.04
C GLY A 286 -7.07 8.71 17.80
N CYS A 287 -6.55 9.33 18.85
CA CYS A 287 -5.50 10.32 18.76
C CYS A 287 -4.10 9.67 18.71
N GLY A 288 -3.20 10.28 17.94
CA GLY A 288 -1.79 9.91 17.88
C GLY A 288 -0.88 11.10 18.16
N THR A 289 0.39 10.84 18.40
CA THR A 289 1.41 11.88 18.59
C THR A 289 2.15 12.12 17.27
N LEU A 290 2.26 13.39 16.89
CA LEU A 290 2.91 13.82 15.65
C LEU A 290 4.39 14.14 15.89
N TYR A 291 5.26 13.50 15.10
CA TYR A 291 6.70 13.70 15.09
C TYR A 291 7.20 14.09 13.69
N VAL A 292 8.39 14.69 13.63
CA VAL A 292 9.17 14.77 12.38
C VAL A 292 10.26 13.71 12.42
N ARG A 293 10.32 12.88 11.39
CA ARG A 293 11.27 11.78 11.28
C ARG A 293 12.71 12.30 11.34
N GLY A 294 13.57 11.63 12.11
CA GLY A 294 14.96 12.04 12.36
C GLY A 294 15.11 13.12 13.44
N VAL A 295 14.02 13.59 14.04
CA VAL A 295 13.98 14.59 15.12
C VAL A 295 12.94 14.19 16.16
N GLU A 296 12.90 12.90 16.49
CA GLU A 296 11.86 12.27 17.32
C GLU A 296 11.83 12.79 18.78
N THR A 297 12.74 13.69 19.13
CA THR A 297 12.78 14.37 20.44
C THR A 297 11.90 15.62 20.51
N VAL A 298 11.34 16.07 19.39
CA VAL A 298 10.45 17.23 19.32
C VAL A 298 9.07 16.79 18.83
N GLU A 299 8.11 16.77 19.76
CA GLU A 299 6.70 16.53 19.47
C GLU A 299 6.06 17.81 18.93
N TYR A 300 5.34 17.71 17.81
CA TYR A 300 4.46 18.79 17.34
C TYR A 300 3.18 18.87 18.17
N GLY A 301 2.76 17.74 18.74
CA GLY A 301 1.60 17.61 19.62
C GLY A 301 0.74 16.42 19.25
N GLU A 302 -0.42 16.36 19.89
CA GLU A 302 -1.46 15.37 19.64
C GLU A 302 -2.29 15.75 18.42
N VAL A 303 -2.55 14.79 17.53
CA VAL A 303 -3.45 14.91 16.39
C VAL A 303 -4.50 13.82 16.52
N CYS A 304 -5.77 14.19 16.37
CA CYS A 304 -6.91 13.28 16.46
C CYS A 304 -7.64 13.19 15.11
N PRO A 305 -7.15 12.40 14.15
CA PRO A 305 -7.87 12.17 12.91
C PRO A 305 -9.18 11.43 13.19
N ASP A 306 -10.29 11.93 12.65
CA ASP A 306 -11.54 11.18 12.66
C ASP A 306 -11.54 10.21 11.46
N PHE A 307 -11.04 9.00 11.69
CA PHE A 307 -11.11 7.94 10.68
C PHE A 307 -12.53 7.39 10.49
N GLY A 308 -13.50 7.76 11.34
CA GLY A 308 -14.91 7.41 11.25
C GLY A 308 -15.18 5.94 10.89
N ASP A 309 -16.14 5.72 10.00
CA ASP A 309 -16.35 4.42 9.32
C ASP A 309 -15.40 4.23 8.13
N GLY A 310 -14.52 5.21 7.84
CA GLY A 310 -13.63 5.23 6.69
C GLY A 310 -12.53 4.17 6.71
N TRP A 311 -12.31 3.48 7.82
CA TRP A 311 -11.44 2.30 7.90
C TRP A 311 -12.21 0.98 7.70
N GLN A 312 -13.50 0.95 8.01
CA GLN A 312 -14.31 -0.26 7.85
C GLN A 312 -14.48 -0.55 6.36
N ARG A 313 -14.32 -1.81 5.97
CA ARG A 313 -14.82 -2.29 4.67
C ARG A 313 -16.12 -3.04 4.92
N SER A 314 -17.11 -2.74 4.12
CA SER A 314 -18.33 -3.50 3.96
C SER A 314 -18.21 -4.41 2.73
N ARG A 315 -19.24 -5.25 2.52
CA ARG A 315 -19.35 -6.03 1.28
C ARG A 315 -19.37 -5.14 0.03
N ASP A 316 -19.98 -3.97 0.14
CA ASP A 316 -20.16 -3.04 -0.98
C ASP A 316 -18.84 -2.36 -1.36
N ASP A 317 -17.85 -2.39 -0.46
CA ASP A 317 -16.48 -1.90 -0.72
C ASP A 317 -15.56 -2.96 -1.34
N LEU A 318 -16.03 -4.21 -1.50
CA LEU A 318 -15.28 -5.25 -2.18
C LEU A 318 -15.39 -5.06 -3.71
N PRO A 319 -14.34 -5.35 -4.48
CA PRO A 319 -14.43 -5.31 -5.93
C PRO A 319 -15.52 -6.27 -6.43
N ASP A 320 -16.13 -5.94 -7.57
CA ASP A 320 -17.07 -6.86 -8.21
C ASP A 320 -16.36 -8.17 -8.55
N LEU A 321 -16.86 -9.26 -7.98
CA LEU A 321 -16.32 -10.61 -8.13
C LEU A 321 -16.27 -11.05 -9.61
N SER A 322 -17.16 -10.50 -10.46
CA SER A 322 -17.15 -10.79 -11.89
C SER A 322 -15.87 -10.30 -12.58
N THR A 323 -15.21 -9.28 -12.02
CA THR A 323 -14.00 -8.66 -12.60
C THR A 323 -12.71 -9.42 -12.28
N PHE A 324 -12.76 -10.44 -11.41
CA PHE A 324 -11.59 -11.26 -11.06
C PHE A 324 -11.17 -12.21 -12.18
N VAL A 325 -12.03 -12.41 -13.18
CA VAL A 325 -11.72 -13.24 -14.34
C VAL A 325 -11.78 -12.36 -15.58
N LEU A 326 -10.66 -12.26 -16.28
CA LEU A 326 -10.60 -11.73 -17.64
C LEU A 326 -10.18 -12.87 -18.56
N THR A 327 -11.15 -13.45 -19.26
CA THR A 327 -10.90 -14.60 -20.13
C THR A 327 -10.33 -14.15 -21.47
N LEU A 328 -9.49 -14.99 -22.08
CA LEU A 328 -9.05 -14.79 -23.47
C LEU A 328 -10.25 -14.64 -24.42
N ARG A 329 -11.37 -15.29 -24.14
CA ARG A 329 -12.59 -15.17 -24.96
C ARG A 329 -13.17 -13.75 -24.92
N GLU A 330 -13.18 -13.12 -23.76
CA GLU A 330 -13.64 -11.74 -23.62
C GLU A 330 -12.69 -10.79 -24.35
N VAL A 331 -11.38 -11.03 -24.27
CA VAL A 331 -10.39 -10.23 -25.01
C VAL A 331 -10.55 -10.42 -26.53
N LEU A 332 -10.68 -11.64 -27.02
CA LEU A 332 -10.88 -11.92 -28.45
C LEU A 332 -12.24 -11.42 -28.96
N ALA A 333 -13.25 -11.30 -28.10
CA ALA A 333 -14.53 -10.69 -28.48
C ALA A 333 -14.40 -9.18 -28.73
N LEU A 334 -13.44 -8.50 -28.09
CA LEU A 334 -13.13 -7.08 -28.33
C LEU A 334 -12.43 -6.86 -29.68
N GLU A 335 -11.66 -7.83 -30.18
CA GLU A 335 -11.00 -7.73 -31.49
C GLU A 335 -11.98 -7.85 -32.68
N GLY A 336 -13.14 -8.49 -32.46
CA GLY A 336 -14.13 -8.79 -33.49
C GLY A 336 -15.21 -7.71 -33.70
N SER A 337 -15.20 -6.63 -32.91
CA SER A 337 -16.14 -5.50 -32.98
C SER A 337 -15.53 -4.26 -33.61
#